data_AF-A0A414W6P8-F1
#
_entry.id   AF-A0A414W6P8-F1
#
_cell.length_a   1.000
_cell.length_b   1.000
_cell.length_c   1.000
_cell.angle_alpha   90.00
_cell.angle_beta   90.00
_cell.angle_gamma   90.00
#
_symmetry.space_group_name_H-M   'P 1'
#
loop_
_entity.id
_entity.type
_entity.pdbx_description
1 polymer ?
#
loop_
_entity_poly.entity_id
_entity_poly.type
_entity_poly.pdbx_seq_one_letter_code
_entity_poly.pdbx_strand_id
1 'polypeptide(L)'
;DIVAEKEVFVLTTNIDMQFERIFQKERICDYQGNSGYVQCSQPCHDQIYSNVEMIRRMNENIRELRVTSELLPRCNECGRIMVPWVRDDTFLEGKDWREGVRRYENFLKKYLMNGTDKNVVLLELGVGEMTPSIIKLPFWEMTYKNEKVFYACLNQKKSSTPEHIKD
;
A
#
# COMPACT_ATOMS: atom_id res chain seq x y z
N ASP A 1 16.27 -3.96 13.28
CA ASP A 1 17.74 -3.86 13.22
C ASP A 1 18.25 -3.47 11.84
N ILE A 2 18.06 -4.28 10.78
CA ILE A 2 18.64 -4.06 9.44
C ILE A 2 18.39 -2.66 8.83
N VAL A 3 17.22 -2.07 9.10
CA VAL A 3 16.80 -0.77 8.56
C VAL A 3 16.62 0.31 9.62
N ALA A 4 16.98 0.05 10.88
CA ALA A 4 16.65 0.94 12.00
C ALA A 4 17.26 2.34 11.89
N GLU A 5 18.49 2.42 11.35
CA GLU A 5 19.23 3.68 11.18
C GLU A 5 19.12 4.25 9.75
N LYS A 6 18.26 3.68 8.90
CA LYS A 6 18.09 4.10 7.51
C LYS A 6 16.83 4.93 7.32
N GLU A 7 16.89 5.89 6.41
CA GLU A 7 15.69 6.58 5.93
C GLU A 7 14.94 5.61 4.98
N VAL A 8 13.82 5.06 5.46
CA VAL A 8 13.02 4.07 4.72
C VAL A 8 11.63 4.60 4.45
N PHE A 9 11.15 4.32 3.24
CA PHE A 9 9.77 4.48 2.84
C PHE A 9 9.25 3.16 2.27
N VAL A 10 8.04 2.77 2.63
CA VAL A 10 7.40 1.53 2.20
C VAL A 10 6.32 1.85 1.18
N LEU A 11 6.47 1.32 -0.03
CA LEU A 11 5.39 1.19 -1.01
C LEU A 11 4.92 -0.26 -0.96
N THR A 12 3.63 -0.50 -0.73
CA THR A 12 3.10 -1.86 -0.58
C THR A 12 1.84 -2.09 -1.43
N THR A 13 1.74 -3.29 -1.99
CA THR A 13 0.51 -3.83 -2.58
C THR A 13 -0.23 -4.77 -1.63
N ASN A 14 0.36 -5.11 -0.47
CA ASN A 14 -0.32 -5.86 0.57
C ASN A 14 -1.33 -4.96 1.29
N ILE A 15 -2.39 -5.58 1.80
CA ILE A 15 -3.51 -4.89 2.48
C ILE A 15 -3.66 -5.31 3.95
N ASP A 16 -2.70 -6.07 4.48
CA ASP A 16 -2.80 -6.84 5.73
C ASP A 16 -2.37 -6.09 7.01
N MET A 17 -1.99 -4.82 6.88
CA MET A 17 -1.53 -3.94 7.94
C MET A 17 -0.22 -4.32 8.64
N GLN A 18 0.59 -5.22 8.07
CA GLN A 18 1.82 -5.65 8.76
C GLN A 18 2.85 -4.53 8.89
N PHE A 19 2.89 -3.59 7.94
CA PHE A 19 3.89 -2.51 7.96
C PHE A 19 3.59 -1.47 9.04
N GLU A 20 2.33 -1.19 9.34
CA GLU A 20 1.87 -0.20 10.31
C GLU A 20 2.15 -0.64 11.75
N ARG A 21 2.40 -1.93 11.96
CA ARG A 21 2.88 -2.46 13.25
C ARG A 21 4.31 -2.03 13.55
N ILE A 22 5.07 -1.61 12.54
CA ILE A 22 6.52 -1.34 12.63
C ILE A 22 6.88 0.08 12.20
N PHE A 23 6.26 0.59 11.14
CA PHE A 23 6.54 1.89 10.54
C PHE A 23 5.40 2.88 10.80
N GLN A 24 5.77 4.16 10.92
CA GLN A 24 4.81 5.25 11.02
C GLN A 24 4.03 5.39 9.70
N LYS A 25 2.73 5.75 9.78
CA LYS A 25 1.82 5.87 8.61
C LYS A 25 2.37 6.82 7.54
N GLU A 26 3.12 7.85 7.94
CA GLU A 26 3.70 8.84 7.04
C GLU A 26 4.77 8.24 6.12
N ARG A 27 5.35 7.08 6.50
CA ARG A 27 6.38 6.35 5.74
C ARG A 27 5.82 5.18 4.93
N ILE A 28 4.50 5.06 4.83
CA ILE A 28 3.83 3.97 4.14
C ILE A 28 2.91 4.55 3.05
N CYS A 29 2.93 3.90 1.89
CA CYS A 29 1.97 4.09 0.81
C CYS A 29 1.25 2.76 0.55
N ASP A 30 0.02 2.68 1.05
CA ASP A 30 -0.92 1.57 0.85
C ASP A 30 -1.58 1.69 -0.54
N TYR A 31 -0.81 1.38 -1.59
CA TYR A 31 -1.19 1.71 -2.97
C TYR A 31 -2.45 0.97 -3.44
N GLN A 32 -2.67 -0.24 -2.91
CA GLN A 32 -3.81 -1.11 -3.20
C GLN A 32 -4.93 -1.02 -2.14
N GLY A 33 -4.82 -0.06 -1.22
CA GLY A 33 -5.70 0.04 -0.07
C GLY A 33 -5.20 -0.76 1.13
N ASN A 34 -6.04 -0.86 2.15
CA ASN A 34 -5.70 -1.36 3.46
C ASN A 34 -6.96 -1.91 4.15
N SER A 35 -6.91 -3.20 4.54
CA SER A 35 -8.05 -3.93 5.10
C SER A 35 -8.47 -3.47 6.50
N GLY A 36 -7.69 -2.62 7.17
CA GLY A 36 -8.06 -1.97 8.43
C GLY A 36 -9.07 -0.85 8.28
N TYR A 37 -9.41 -0.50 7.05
CA TYR A 37 -10.34 0.58 6.74
C TYR A 37 -11.50 0.10 5.87
N VAL A 38 -12.60 0.82 5.96
CA VAL A 38 -13.77 0.67 5.10
C VAL A 38 -14.12 2.00 4.44
N GLN A 39 -14.76 1.92 3.29
CA GLN A 39 -15.31 3.04 2.53
C GLN A 39 -16.79 2.78 2.21
N CYS A 40 -17.52 3.80 1.76
CA CYS A 40 -18.85 3.58 1.19
C CYS A 40 -18.75 2.67 -0.05
N SER A 41 -19.65 1.69 -0.18
CA SER A 41 -19.74 0.78 -1.36
C SER A 41 -20.06 1.48 -2.67
N GLN A 42 -20.56 2.71 -2.59
CA GLN A 42 -20.75 3.61 -3.71
C GLN A 42 -20.17 4.94 -3.24
N PRO A 43 -18.92 5.27 -3.59
CA PRO A 43 -18.11 6.33 -2.95
C PRO A 43 -18.76 7.71 -3.04
N CYS A 44 -19.73 7.98 -2.16
CA CYS A 44 -20.56 9.18 -2.21
C CYS A 44 -19.80 10.41 -1.68
N HIS A 45 -18.71 10.19 -0.97
CA HIS A 45 -17.82 11.21 -0.44
C HIS A 45 -16.41 10.64 -0.23
N ASP A 46 -15.44 11.55 -0.14
CA ASP A 46 -14.02 11.24 -0.02
C ASP A 46 -13.63 10.99 1.45
N GLN A 47 -13.99 9.81 2.00
CA GLN A 47 -13.65 9.43 3.36
C GLN A 47 -13.52 7.90 3.53
N ILE A 48 -12.51 7.51 4.31
CA ILE A 48 -12.36 6.14 4.84
C ILE A 48 -12.54 6.12 6.35
N TYR A 49 -12.88 4.96 6.91
CA TYR A 49 -13.17 4.77 8.33
C TYR A 49 -12.43 3.56 8.87
N SER A 50 -11.88 3.65 10.09
CA SER A 50 -11.31 2.47 10.76
C SER A 50 -12.42 1.46 11.03
N ASN A 51 -12.14 0.19 10.74
CA ASN A 51 -13.13 -0.88 10.88
C ASN A 51 -13.00 -1.70 12.17
N VAL A 52 -12.03 -1.39 13.04
CA VAL A 52 -11.67 -2.24 14.20
C VAL A 52 -12.88 -2.56 15.08
N GLU A 53 -13.63 -1.54 15.51
CA GLU A 53 -14.80 -1.73 16.37
C GLU A 53 -15.96 -2.41 15.63
N MET A 54 -16.11 -2.15 14.33
CA MET A 54 -17.13 -2.78 13.49
C MET A 54 -16.87 -4.28 13.38
N ILE A 55 -15.62 -4.66 13.11
CA ILE A 55 -15.18 -6.05 12.95
C ILE A 55 -15.23 -6.79 14.28
N ARG A 56 -14.82 -6.17 15.40
CA ARG A 56 -14.97 -6.75 16.75
C ARG A 56 -16.43 -7.08 17.07
N ARG A 57 -17.32 -6.11 16.85
CA ARG A 57 -18.76 -6.30 17.07
C ARG A 57 -19.34 -7.40 16.19
N MET A 58 -18.97 -7.45 14.91
CA MET A 58 -19.41 -8.54 14.03
C MET A 58 -18.91 -9.89 14.54
N ASN A 59 -17.62 -10.01 14.88
CA ASN A 59 -16.99 -11.25 15.38
C ASN A 59 -17.67 -11.81 16.63
N GLU A 60 -18.01 -10.96 17.60
CA GLU A 60 -18.73 -11.36 18.82
C GLU A 60 -20.12 -11.96 18.54
N ASN A 61 -20.71 -11.59 17.39
CA ASN A 61 -22.07 -11.95 16.99
C ASN A 61 -22.12 -12.96 15.84
N ILE A 62 -20.99 -13.52 15.41
CA ILE A 62 -20.99 -14.59 14.39
C ILE A 62 -21.71 -15.82 14.95
N ARG A 63 -22.66 -16.34 14.17
CA ARG A 63 -23.37 -17.61 14.42
C ARG A 63 -23.43 -18.38 13.11
N GLU A 64 -23.01 -19.65 13.12
CA GLU A 64 -23.01 -20.51 11.93
C GLU A 64 -22.35 -19.85 10.69
N LEU A 65 -21.23 -19.16 10.92
CA LEU A 65 -20.48 -18.41 9.87
C LEU A 65 -21.27 -17.25 9.23
N ARG A 66 -22.30 -16.75 9.90
CA ARG A 66 -23.14 -15.64 9.45
C ARG A 66 -23.20 -14.54 10.51
N VAL A 67 -23.46 -13.32 10.05
CA VAL A 67 -23.76 -12.15 10.88
C VAL A 67 -25.08 -11.55 10.38
N THR A 68 -25.86 -10.94 11.26
CA THR A 68 -27.14 -10.32 10.86
C THR A 68 -26.90 -9.00 10.11
N SER A 69 -27.81 -8.64 9.22
CA SER A 69 -27.65 -7.50 8.31
C SER A 69 -27.57 -6.14 9.02
N GLU A 70 -28.06 -6.07 10.26
CA GLU A 70 -28.07 -4.88 11.11
C GLU A 70 -26.68 -4.56 11.67
N LEU A 71 -25.78 -5.54 11.68
CA LEU A 71 -24.39 -5.40 12.12
C LEU A 71 -23.45 -5.01 10.97
N LEU A 72 -23.92 -5.06 9.72
CA LEU A 72 -23.11 -4.61 8.58
C LEU A 72 -22.90 -3.10 8.68
N PRO A 73 -21.65 -2.61 8.53
CA PRO A 73 -21.35 -1.20 8.65
C PRO A 73 -22.05 -0.41 7.54
N ARG A 74 -22.58 0.78 7.88
CA ARG A 74 -23.31 1.64 6.95
C ARG A 74 -22.71 3.03 6.89
N CYS A 75 -22.72 3.60 5.70
CA CYS A 75 -22.32 4.98 5.43
C CYS A 75 -23.24 5.95 6.18
N ASN A 76 -22.66 6.84 6.98
CA ASN A 76 -23.42 7.86 7.70
C ASN A 76 -24.06 8.90 6.77
N GLU A 77 -23.51 9.08 5.56
CA GLU A 77 -24.00 10.07 4.60
C GLU A 77 -25.17 9.56 3.73
N CYS A 78 -25.14 8.28 3.33
CA CYS A 78 -26.14 7.74 2.39
C CYS A 78 -26.79 6.42 2.81
N GLY A 79 -26.42 5.85 3.97
CA GLY A 79 -27.00 4.62 4.52
C GLY A 79 -26.62 3.31 3.83
N ARG A 80 -25.88 3.36 2.70
CA ARG A 80 -25.38 2.18 1.99
C ARG A 80 -24.38 1.40 2.83
N ILE A 81 -24.25 0.10 2.56
CA ILE A 81 -23.25 -0.75 3.22
C ILE A 81 -21.84 -0.23 2.92
N MET A 82 -20.95 -0.27 3.90
CA MET A 82 -19.53 -0.01 3.72
C MET A 82 -18.78 -1.29 3.35
N VAL A 83 -17.75 -1.16 2.53
CA VAL A 83 -16.89 -2.25 2.05
C VAL A 83 -15.43 -1.99 2.45
N PRO A 84 -14.56 -3.02 2.56
CA PRO A 84 -13.14 -2.81 2.80
C PRO A 84 -12.54 -1.81 1.80
N TRP A 85 -11.67 -0.92 2.27
CA TRP A 85 -10.94 0.01 1.40
C TRP A 85 -9.78 -0.74 0.73
N VAL A 86 -10.10 -1.55 -0.26
CA VAL A 86 -9.19 -2.41 -1.02
C VAL A 86 -9.51 -2.25 -2.51
N ARG A 87 -8.50 -2.30 -3.38
CA ARG A 87 -8.70 -1.97 -4.79
C ARG A 87 -9.69 -2.89 -5.50
N ASP A 88 -10.81 -2.30 -5.91
CA ASP A 88 -11.82 -2.81 -6.84
C ASP A 88 -12.37 -1.64 -7.70
N ASP A 89 -13.46 -1.86 -8.44
CA ASP A 89 -14.08 -0.85 -9.31
C ASP A 89 -14.62 0.38 -8.55
N THR A 90 -14.78 0.28 -7.23
CA THR A 90 -15.28 1.34 -6.35
C THR A 90 -14.19 1.93 -5.46
N PHE A 91 -12.94 1.50 -5.62
CA PHE A 91 -11.84 1.92 -4.77
C PHE A 91 -11.68 3.44 -4.72
N LEU A 92 -11.74 3.97 -3.50
CA LEU A 92 -11.62 5.40 -3.29
C LEU A 92 -10.15 5.82 -3.33
N GLU A 93 -9.70 6.36 -4.47
CA GLU A 93 -8.41 7.08 -4.61
C GLU A 93 -8.50 8.52 -4.05
N GLY A 94 -9.00 8.58 -2.83
CA GLY A 94 -9.36 9.78 -2.09
C GLY A 94 -8.18 10.59 -1.54
N LYS A 95 -8.47 11.48 -0.60
CA LYS A 95 -7.48 12.32 0.08
C LYS A 95 -6.37 11.46 0.72
N ASP A 96 -6.73 10.44 1.51
CA ASP A 96 -5.76 9.56 2.18
C ASP A 96 -4.83 8.85 1.18
N TRP A 97 -5.39 8.31 0.09
CA TRP A 97 -4.61 7.64 -0.96
C TRP A 97 -3.64 8.60 -1.64
N ARG A 98 -4.15 9.74 -2.12
CA ARG A 98 -3.35 10.76 -2.82
C ARG A 98 -2.26 11.33 -1.93
N GLU A 99 -2.51 11.48 -0.64
CA GLU A 99 -1.48 11.90 0.33
C GLU A 99 -0.40 10.83 0.51
N GLY A 100 -0.77 9.54 0.59
CA GLY A 100 0.20 8.44 0.63
C GLY A 100 1.11 8.41 -0.60
N VAL A 101 0.52 8.50 -1.79
CA VAL A 101 1.26 8.57 -3.07
C VAL A 101 2.16 9.81 -3.10
N ARG A 102 1.66 10.98 -2.69
CA ARG A 102 2.46 12.20 -2.63
C ARG A 102 3.66 12.07 -1.69
N ARG A 103 3.51 11.42 -0.53
CA ARG A 103 4.63 11.19 0.40
C ARG A 103 5.67 10.28 -0.22
N TYR A 104 5.25 9.21 -0.91
CA TYR A 104 6.15 8.32 -1.65
C TYR A 104 6.92 9.08 -2.75
N GLU A 105 6.21 9.82 -3.60
CA GLU A 105 6.85 10.62 -4.65
C GLU A 105 7.82 11.65 -4.10
N ASN A 106 7.45 12.34 -3.01
CA ASN A 106 8.32 13.32 -2.37
C ASN A 106 9.58 12.66 -1.78
N PHE A 107 9.44 11.47 -1.21
CA PHE A 107 10.58 10.69 -0.73
C PHE A 107 11.53 10.34 -1.88
N LEU A 108 11.00 9.86 -3.01
CA LEU A 108 11.82 9.59 -4.20
C LEU A 108 12.48 10.85 -4.77
N LYS A 109 11.72 11.93 -4.97
CA LYS A 109 12.23 13.22 -5.47
C LYS A 109 13.39 13.73 -4.61
N LYS A 110 13.29 13.61 -3.28
CA LYS A 110 14.34 14.02 -2.33
C LYS A 110 15.69 13.36 -2.64
N TYR A 111 15.73 12.07 -2.96
CA TYR A 111 17.00 11.34 -3.16
C TYR A 111 17.39 11.15 -4.62
N LEU A 112 16.43 11.06 -5.53
CA LEU A 112 16.70 10.79 -6.95
C LEU A 112 16.95 12.07 -7.75
N MET A 113 16.41 13.22 -7.34
CA MET A 113 16.46 14.46 -8.14
C MET A 113 17.24 15.59 -7.50
N ASN A 114 17.25 15.72 -6.16
CA ASN A 114 17.81 16.89 -5.49
C ASN A 114 19.34 16.85 -5.27
N GLY A 115 20.08 16.11 -6.10
CA GLY A 115 21.55 16.10 -6.08
C GLY A 115 22.17 15.59 -4.78
N THR A 116 21.46 14.74 -4.02
CA THR A 116 22.04 14.16 -2.80
C THR A 116 23.20 13.21 -3.14
N ASP A 117 24.25 13.18 -2.33
CA ASP A 117 25.34 12.21 -2.43
C ASP A 117 24.99 10.81 -1.87
N LYS A 118 23.71 10.58 -1.57
CA LYS A 118 23.24 9.30 -1.06
C LYS A 118 22.88 8.37 -2.22
N ASN A 119 23.28 7.12 -2.11
CA ASN A 119 22.80 6.04 -2.97
C ASN A 119 21.42 5.56 -2.48
N VAL A 120 20.56 5.18 -3.42
CA VAL A 120 19.21 4.66 -3.13
C VAL A 120 19.19 3.16 -3.37
N VAL A 121 18.66 2.41 -2.42
CA VAL A 121 18.39 0.98 -2.60
C VAL A 121 16.90 0.76 -2.77
N LEU A 122 16.52 0.23 -3.93
CA LEU A 122 15.18 -0.24 -4.23
C LEU A 122 15.09 -1.72 -3.89
N LEU A 123 14.59 -2.02 -2.70
CA LEU A 123 14.45 -3.39 -2.19
C LEU A 123 13.04 -3.93 -2.50
N GLU A 124 12.95 -4.80 -3.49
CA GLU A 124 11.72 -5.53 -3.85
C GLU A 124 11.63 -6.82 -3.03
N LEU A 125 10.61 -6.96 -2.18
CA LEU A 125 10.40 -8.13 -1.33
C LEU A 125 9.11 -8.86 -1.72
N GLY A 126 9.24 -10.05 -2.30
CA GLY A 126 8.10 -10.94 -2.57
C GLY A 126 7.08 -10.39 -3.58
N VAL A 127 7.45 -9.44 -4.44
CA VAL A 127 6.55 -8.88 -5.45
C VAL A 127 6.44 -9.84 -6.64
N GLY A 128 5.23 -10.33 -6.90
CA GLY A 128 4.90 -11.20 -8.02
C GLY A 128 4.49 -10.44 -9.29
N GLU A 129 3.92 -11.18 -10.24
CA GLU A 129 3.55 -10.68 -11.59
C GLU A 129 2.07 -10.23 -11.71
N MET A 130 1.31 -10.17 -10.60
CA MET A 130 -0.11 -9.79 -10.67
C MET A 130 -0.31 -8.31 -10.98
N THR A 131 0.49 -7.43 -10.37
CA THR A 131 0.41 -5.97 -10.55
C THR A 131 1.80 -5.37 -10.70
N PRO A 132 2.56 -5.77 -11.73
CA PRO A 132 3.97 -5.42 -11.87
C PRO A 132 4.18 -3.93 -12.13
N SER A 133 3.17 -3.24 -12.64
CA SER A 133 3.20 -1.80 -12.92
C SER A 133 3.31 -0.90 -11.69
N ILE A 134 3.08 -1.42 -10.47
CA ILE A 134 3.09 -0.61 -9.24
C ILE A 134 4.48 -0.53 -8.62
N ILE A 135 5.19 -1.66 -8.55
CA ILE A 135 6.50 -1.74 -7.87
C ILE A 135 7.58 -2.19 -8.85
N LYS A 136 7.42 -3.38 -9.44
CA LYS A 136 8.46 -4.06 -10.23
C LYS A 136 8.93 -3.23 -11.43
N LEU A 137 8.02 -2.85 -12.33
CA LEU A 137 8.37 -2.10 -13.54
C LEU A 137 8.91 -0.69 -13.22
N PRO A 138 8.28 0.10 -12.31
CA PRO A 138 8.84 1.38 -11.90
C PRO A 138 10.23 1.26 -11.27
N PHE A 139 10.49 0.23 -10.46
CA PHE A 139 11.80 0.02 -9.85
C PHE A 139 12.86 -0.26 -10.91
N TRP A 140 12.56 -1.08 -11.93
CA TRP A 140 13.46 -1.32 -13.05
C TRP A 140 13.74 -0.05 -13.83
N GLU A 141 12.70 0.74 -14.15
CA GLU A 141 12.85 2.00 -14.88
C GLU A 141 13.71 3.01 -14.12
N MET A 142 13.51 3.14 -12.80
CA MET A 142 14.32 4.03 -11.96
C MET A 142 15.78 3.59 -11.88
N THR A 143 16.02 2.28 -11.82
CA THR A 143 17.38 1.71 -11.78
C THR A 143 18.09 1.95 -13.11
N TYR A 144 17.42 1.69 -14.23
CA TYR A 144 17.98 1.93 -15.55
C TYR A 144 18.33 3.40 -15.81
N LYS A 145 17.53 4.33 -15.29
CA LYS A 145 17.72 5.78 -15.51
C LYS A 145 18.73 6.44 -14.57
N ASN A 146 19.15 5.80 -13.48
CA ASN A 146 19.94 6.45 -12.44
C ASN A 146 21.01 5.52 -11.87
N GLU A 147 22.28 5.80 -12.17
CA GLU A 147 23.44 5.03 -11.71
C GLU A 147 23.61 5.02 -10.18
N LYS A 148 22.99 5.96 -9.44
CA LYS A 148 23.00 5.98 -7.97
C LYS A 148 21.91 5.09 -7.35
N VAL A 149 21.12 4.40 -8.16
CA VAL A 149 20.05 3.51 -7.73
C VAL A 149 20.49 2.07 -7.88
N PHE A 150 20.44 1.32 -6.78
CA PHE A 150 20.69 -0.11 -6.76
C PHE A 150 19.38 -0.87 -6.52
N TYR A 151 19.07 -1.84 -7.37
CA TYR A 151 17.88 -2.69 -7.24
C TYR A 151 18.26 -4.05 -6.67
N ALA A 152 17.53 -4.47 -5.63
CA ALA A 152 17.66 -5.79 -5.03
C ALA A 152 16.29 -6.47 -4.97
N CYS A 153 16.16 -7.63 -5.61
CA CYS A 153 14.96 -8.46 -5.55
C CYS A 153 15.18 -9.66 -4.64
N LEU A 154 14.32 -9.82 -3.63
CA LEU A 154 14.24 -11.02 -2.81
C LEU A 154 12.92 -11.74 -3.09
N ASN A 155 13.00 -12.87 -3.78
CA ASN A 155 11.85 -13.70 -4.09
C ASN A 155 12.24 -15.19 -4.08
N GLN A 156 11.32 -16.07 -3.67
CA GLN A 156 11.58 -17.52 -3.63
C GLN A 156 11.66 -18.14 -5.03
N LYS A 157 10.87 -17.61 -5.96
CA LYS A 157 10.91 -18.00 -7.38
C LYS A 157 11.75 -16.99 -8.13
N LYS A 158 12.48 -17.43 -9.16
CA LYS A 158 13.19 -16.52 -10.06
C LYS A 158 12.16 -15.56 -10.69
N SER A 159 12.29 -14.28 -10.38
CA SER A 159 11.61 -13.21 -11.10
C SER A 159 12.27 -13.08 -12.48
N SER A 160 11.49 -12.74 -13.51
CA SER A 160 12.08 -12.18 -14.73
C SER A 160 12.77 -10.86 -14.35
N THR A 161 13.89 -10.55 -15.01
CA THR A 161 14.61 -9.28 -14.86
C THR A 161 15.12 -8.89 -16.24
N PRO A 162 14.96 -7.63 -16.68
CA PRO A 162 15.48 -7.17 -17.96
C PRO A 162 16.99 -7.32 -18.04
N GLU A 163 17.51 -7.65 -19.22
CA GLU A 163 18.96 -7.86 -19.42
C GLU A 163 19.78 -6.59 -19.14
N HIS A 164 19.22 -5.41 -19.40
CA HIS A 164 19.89 -4.13 -19.25
C HIS A 164 20.04 -3.64 -17.79
N ILE A 165 19.51 -4.36 -16.81
CA ILE A 165 19.74 -4.11 -15.38
C ILE A 165 20.37 -5.30 -14.66
N LYS A 166 20.82 -6.33 -15.40
CA LYS A 166 21.59 -7.43 -14.83
C LYS A 166 23.05 -7.01 -14.76
N ASP A 167 23.62 -7.08 -13.55
CA ASP A 167 25.06 -7.01 -13.34
C ASP A 167 25.81 -8.09 -14.13
#